data_AF-A0A9D3XZL3-F1
#
_entry.id   AF-A0A9D3XZL3-F1
#
_cell.length_a   1.000
_cell.length_b   1.000
_cell.length_c   1.000
_cell.angle_alpha   90.00
_cell.angle_beta   90.00
_cell.angle_gamma   90.00
#
_symmetry.space_group_name_H-M   'P 1'
#
loop_
_entity.id
_entity.type
_entity.pdbx_description
1 polymer ?
#
loop_
_entity_poly.entity_id
_entity_poly.type
_entity_poly.pdbx_seq_one_letter_code
_entity_poly.pdbx_strand_id
1 'polypeptide(L)'
;MDPCNSNPCVRGKCFSHLKLHICICPAGYSGQFCERHFDHCASHPCENNGRCKNVNSSYTCECRFGFSGQDCSKEHGTKCFACKGSKLDSICNTVTTCNSDESCYVDTFLDGDGSIRYHAGCRQSSNCMPYTGDNCTHCCDTDYCNDNGCGLTGYHPASQRGPICFDCDDMTDMTFCKQITQCAPDEMCTVYGSPSMNYDSKCISKDNQCDAQGGNRFCQFCCIHDMCNQNCTKH
;
A
#
# COMPACT_ATOMS: atom_id res chain seq x y z
N MET A 1 31.75 -7.14 55.35
CA MET A 1 30.89 -6.35 54.45
C MET A 1 30.50 -7.25 53.29
N ASP A 2 29.21 -7.45 53.08
CA ASP A 2 28.72 -8.17 51.92
C ASP A 2 28.69 -7.20 50.71
N PRO A 3 29.49 -7.44 49.65
CA PRO A 3 29.50 -6.58 48.47
C PRO A 3 28.14 -6.54 47.74
N CYS A 4 27.23 -7.48 47.98
CA CYS A 4 25.88 -7.46 47.41
C CYS A 4 24.90 -6.48 48.09
N ASN A 5 25.22 -5.94 49.28
CA ASN A 5 24.34 -4.99 49.98
C ASN A 5 24.07 -3.69 49.19
N SER A 6 24.92 -3.36 48.22
CA SER A 6 24.78 -2.19 47.37
C SER A 6 23.87 -2.42 46.15
N ASN A 7 23.30 -3.63 45.98
CA ASN A 7 22.54 -4.05 44.81
C ASN A 7 23.25 -3.71 43.47
N PRO A 8 24.48 -4.20 43.25
CA PRO A 8 25.26 -3.82 42.08
C PRO A 8 24.68 -4.35 40.75
N CYS A 9 23.90 -5.43 40.77
CA CYS A 9 23.32 -6.03 39.57
C CYS A 9 22.02 -5.32 39.17
N VAL A 10 21.97 -4.75 37.95
CA VAL A 10 20.82 -3.97 37.45
C VAL A 10 19.58 -4.83 37.25
N ARG A 11 19.74 -6.01 36.64
CA ARG A 11 18.64 -6.94 36.31
C ARG A 11 18.94 -8.40 36.66
N GLY A 12 19.96 -8.65 37.49
CA GLY A 12 20.47 -9.99 37.82
C GLY A 12 20.49 -10.31 39.31
N LYS A 13 20.80 -11.56 39.64
CA LYS A 13 20.99 -11.99 41.04
C LYS A 13 22.45 -11.77 41.45
N CYS A 14 22.66 -11.08 42.57
CA CYS A 14 23.99 -10.87 43.13
C CYS A 14 24.40 -12.04 44.03
N PHE A 15 25.64 -12.50 43.88
CA PHE A 15 26.28 -13.48 44.75
C PHE A 15 27.61 -12.94 45.26
N SER A 16 27.85 -13.12 46.56
CA SER A 16 29.11 -12.76 47.21
C SER A 16 30.09 -13.92 47.14
N HIS A 17 31.29 -13.70 46.64
CA HIS A 17 32.36 -14.69 46.57
C HIS A 17 33.72 -14.07 46.87
N LEU A 18 34.42 -14.54 47.92
CA LEU A 18 35.77 -14.08 48.30
C LEU A 18 35.92 -12.54 48.39
N LYS A 19 34.94 -11.85 48.99
CA LYS A 19 34.83 -10.37 49.10
C LYS A 19 34.58 -9.62 47.79
N LEU A 20 34.32 -10.33 46.69
CA LEU A 20 33.85 -9.78 45.42
C LEU A 20 32.35 -10.07 45.22
N HIS A 21 31.70 -9.28 44.38
CA HIS A 21 30.34 -9.58 43.90
C HIS A 21 30.39 -10.22 42.52
N ILE A 22 29.47 -11.12 42.24
CA ILE A 22 29.24 -11.75 40.94
C ILE A 22 27.76 -11.59 40.62
N CYS A 23 27.44 -11.04 39.44
CA CYS A 23 26.08 -10.94 38.95
C CYS A 23 25.76 -12.11 38.02
N ILE A 24 24.71 -12.87 38.36
CA ILE A 24 24.13 -13.85 37.44
C ILE A 24 23.02 -13.16 36.67
N CYS A 25 23.28 -12.93 35.38
CA CYS A 25 22.35 -12.24 34.50
C CYS A 25 21.23 -13.17 34.02
N PRO A 26 19.99 -12.66 33.90
CA PRO A 26 18.91 -13.40 33.25
C PRO A 26 19.20 -13.53 31.75
N ALA A 27 18.50 -14.46 31.10
CA ALA A 27 18.58 -14.63 29.65
C ALA A 27 18.31 -13.31 28.92
N GLY A 28 19.09 -13.01 27.88
CA GLY A 28 19.01 -11.76 27.12
C GLY A 28 19.80 -10.59 27.73
N TYR A 29 20.51 -10.79 28.85
CA TYR A 29 21.34 -9.75 29.48
C TYR A 29 22.76 -10.22 29.75
N SER A 30 23.71 -9.29 29.67
CA SER A 30 25.14 -9.51 29.86
C SER A 30 25.80 -8.27 30.47
N GLY A 31 27.11 -8.35 30.72
CA GLY A 31 27.87 -7.30 31.39
C GLY A 31 28.09 -7.62 32.87
N GLN A 32 29.05 -6.93 33.48
CA GLN A 32 29.45 -7.16 34.87
C GLN A 32 28.30 -6.91 35.84
N PHE A 33 27.36 -6.03 35.48
CA PHE A 33 26.22 -5.64 36.29
C PHE A 33 24.89 -6.05 35.63
N CYS A 34 24.92 -6.88 34.58
CA CYS A 34 23.74 -7.23 33.77
C CYS A 34 23.07 -6.00 33.14
N GLU A 35 23.88 -5.01 32.77
CA GLU A 35 23.46 -3.73 32.23
C GLU A 35 23.24 -3.75 30.71
N ARG A 36 23.80 -4.74 30.01
CA ARG A 36 23.74 -4.83 28.55
C ARG A 36 22.67 -5.82 28.12
N HIS A 37 21.75 -5.39 27.27
CA HIS A 37 20.88 -6.32 26.56
C HIS A 37 21.68 -7.04 25.47
N PHE A 38 21.42 -8.32 25.24
CA PHE A 38 22.01 -9.05 24.14
C PHE A 38 21.43 -8.51 22.82
N ASP A 39 22.29 -7.98 21.95
CA ASP A 39 21.85 -7.53 20.63
C ASP A 39 21.99 -8.63 19.60
N HIS A 40 20.88 -9.34 19.37
CA HIS A 40 20.82 -10.41 18.37
C HIS A 40 21.02 -9.88 16.94
N CYS A 41 20.97 -8.56 16.70
CA CYS A 41 21.26 -7.94 15.42
C CYS A 41 22.74 -7.60 15.20
N ALA A 42 23.59 -7.65 16.25
CA ALA A 42 24.99 -7.22 16.16
C ALA A 42 25.83 -8.03 15.16
N SER A 43 25.46 -9.30 14.94
CA SER A 43 26.11 -10.17 13.94
C SER A 43 25.63 -9.95 12.51
N HIS A 44 24.75 -8.96 12.28
CA HIS A 44 24.12 -8.68 10.99
C HIS A 44 23.47 -9.94 10.36
N PRO A 45 22.56 -10.62 11.07
CA PRO A 45 22.02 -11.91 10.62
C PRO A 45 20.99 -11.80 9.48
N CYS A 46 20.67 -10.59 9.00
CA CYS A 46 19.72 -10.39 7.91
C CYS A 46 20.49 -10.08 6.62
N GLU A 47 20.43 -11.00 5.67
CA GLU A 47 21.01 -10.90 4.33
C GLU A 47 20.19 -9.95 3.44
N ASN A 48 20.72 -9.67 2.24
CA ASN A 48 20.02 -8.92 1.18
C ASN A 48 19.42 -7.58 1.65
N ASN A 49 20.16 -6.90 2.52
CA ASN A 49 19.80 -5.62 3.12
C ASN A 49 18.46 -5.64 3.90
N GLY A 50 18.05 -6.81 4.42
CA GLY A 50 16.92 -6.93 5.34
C GLY A 50 17.13 -6.13 6.63
N ARG A 51 16.05 -5.58 7.19
CA ARG A 51 16.10 -4.82 8.44
C ARG A 51 16.00 -5.77 9.63
N CYS A 52 17.04 -5.81 10.45
CA CYS A 52 17.03 -6.60 11.68
C CYS A 52 16.26 -5.89 12.80
N LYS A 53 15.37 -6.63 13.48
CA LYS A 53 14.71 -6.23 14.72
C LYS A 53 15.13 -7.17 15.84
N ASN A 54 15.79 -6.62 16.85
CA ASN A 54 16.13 -7.36 18.06
C ASN A 54 14.86 -7.56 18.90
N VAL A 55 14.56 -8.81 19.27
CA VAL A 55 13.33 -9.19 20.00
C VAL A 55 13.69 -10.08 21.18
N ASN A 56 13.63 -9.57 22.42
CA ASN A 56 13.88 -10.28 23.69
C ASN A 56 15.00 -11.34 23.66
N SER A 57 14.72 -12.56 23.19
CA SER A 57 15.63 -13.71 23.14
C SER A 57 16.05 -14.15 21.72
N SER A 58 15.75 -13.36 20.68
CA SER A 58 16.05 -13.66 19.28
C SER A 58 16.13 -12.36 18.45
N TYR A 59 16.26 -12.51 17.14
CA TYR A 59 16.03 -11.47 16.15
C TYR A 59 14.88 -11.88 15.20
N THR A 60 14.31 -10.88 14.52
CA THR A 60 13.44 -11.05 13.36
C THR A 60 13.99 -10.19 12.22
N CYS A 61 14.07 -10.74 11.01
CA CYS A 61 14.43 -9.98 9.83
C CYS A 61 13.18 -9.53 9.08
N GLU A 62 13.09 -8.23 8.79
CA GLU A 62 12.16 -7.67 7.82
C GLU A 62 12.86 -7.67 6.46
N CYS A 63 12.56 -8.67 5.64
CA CYS A 63 13.20 -8.84 4.35
C CYS A 63 12.80 -7.74 3.36
N ARG A 64 13.76 -7.36 2.51
CA ARG A 64 13.44 -6.54 1.34
C ARG A 64 12.67 -7.37 0.32
N PHE A 65 12.00 -6.66 -0.57
CA PHE A 65 11.25 -7.23 -1.68
C PHE A 65 12.10 -8.21 -2.48
N GLY A 66 11.50 -9.33 -2.90
CA GLY A 66 12.21 -10.39 -3.61
C GLY A 66 12.98 -11.38 -2.70
N PHE A 67 12.94 -11.20 -1.38
CA PHE A 67 13.66 -12.05 -0.43
C PHE A 67 12.76 -12.57 0.70
N SER A 68 13.07 -13.77 1.18
CA SER A 68 12.31 -14.51 2.18
C SER A 68 13.22 -15.39 3.04
N GLY A 69 12.63 -16.04 4.05
CA GLY A 69 13.37 -16.84 5.03
C GLY A 69 13.69 -16.05 6.32
N GLN A 70 14.17 -16.75 7.34
CA GLN A 70 14.42 -16.18 8.66
C GLN A 70 15.50 -15.08 8.64
N ASP A 71 16.44 -15.19 7.70
CA ASP A 71 17.60 -14.33 7.49
C ASP A 71 17.53 -13.60 6.15
N CYS A 72 16.43 -13.67 5.40
CA CYS A 72 16.28 -13.09 4.07
C CYS A 72 17.27 -13.64 3.02
N SER A 73 17.83 -14.83 3.24
CA SER A 73 18.77 -15.46 2.31
C SER A 73 18.11 -16.03 1.05
N LYS A 74 16.78 -16.26 1.08
CA LYS A 74 16.08 -16.91 -0.03
C LYS A 74 15.48 -15.89 -0.98
N GLU A 75 16.03 -15.81 -2.18
CA GLU A 75 15.38 -15.11 -3.29
C GLU A 75 14.04 -15.80 -3.62
N HIS A 76 12.96 -15.02 -3.59
CA HIS A 76 11.64 -15.44 -4.02
C HIS A 76 11.01 -14.32 -4.82
N GLY A 77 10.60 -14.63 -6.05
CA GLY A 77 9.88 -13.66 -6.86
C GLY A 77 8.53 -13.29 -6.24
N THR A 78 8.11 -12.02 -6.41
CA THR A 78 6.81 -11.54 -5.92
C THR A 78 5.68 -12.26 -6.65
N LYS A 79 4.72 -12.85 -5.94
CA LYS A 79 3.56 -13.47 -6.59
C LYS A 79 2.53 -12.42 -6.94
N CYS A 80 1.99 -12.47 -8.15
CA CYS A 80 1.02 -11.50 -8.63
C CYS A 80 -0.12 -12.20 -9.37
N PHE A 81 -1.29 -11.59 -9.40
CA PHE A 81 -2.34 -11.95 -10.34
C PHE A 81 -2.00 -11.48 -11.74
N ALA A 82 -2.40 -12.23 -12.76
CA ALA A 82 -2.10 -11.95 -14.15
C ALA A 82 -3.32 -12.12 -15.04
N CYS A 83 -3.48 -11.21 -16.00
CA CYS A 83 -4.48 -11.33 -17.05
C CYS A 83 -4.23 -10.34 -18.18
N LYS A 84 -4.71 -10.70 -19.37
CA LYS A 84 -4.56 -9.89 -20.57
C LYS A 84 -5.90 -9.43 -21.13
N GLY A 85 -6.30 -8.20 -20.82
CA GLY A 85 -7.46 -7.54 -21.38
C GLY A 85 -8.73 -8.15 -20.81
N SER A 86 -8.79 -8.32 -19.49
CA SER A 86 -10.02 -8.73 -18.81
C SER A 86 -10.97 -7.54 -18.68
N LYS A 87 -12.28 -7.75 -18.77
CA LYS A 87 -13.25 -6.71 -18.39
C LYS A 87 -13.16 -6.47 -16.89
N LEU A 88 -13.44 -5.25 -16.42
CA LEU A 88 -13.32 -4.86 -15.00
C LEU A 88 -14.09 -5.78 -14.03
N ASP A 89 -15.21 -6.36 -14.47
CA ASP A 89 -16.04 -7.31 -13.72
C ASP A 89 -15.50 -8.76 -13.69
N SER A 90 -14.47 -9.05 -14.48
CA SER A 90 -13.87 -10.38 -14.59
C SER A 90 -12.83 -10.59 -13.51
N ILE A 91 -12.70 -11.80 -12.98
CA ILE A 91 -11.72 -12.14 -11.94
C ILE A 91 -10.40 -12.57 -12.60
N CYS A 92 -9.29 -11.92 -12.23
CA CYS A 92 -7.96 -12.37 -12.65
C CYS A 92 -7.40 -13.38 -11.64
N ASN A 93 -7.60 -14.67 -11.93
CA ASN A 93 -7.24 -15.79 -11.05
C ASN A 93 -5.92 -16.47 -11.42
N THR A 94 -5.25 -16.04 -12.50
CA THR A 94 -3.96 -16.62 -12.88
C THR A 94 -2.88 -16.03 -12.00
N VAL A 95 -2.09 -16.88 -11.34
CA VAL A 95 -0.97 -16.44 -10.51
C VAL A 95 0.32 -16.55 -11.32
N THR A 96 1.11 -15.48 -11.31
CA THR A 96 2.47 -15.41 -11.86
C THR A 96 3.47 -15.06 -10.76
N THR A 97 4.73 -15.37 -10.98
CA THR A 97 5.83 -14.97 -10.09
C THR A 97 6.75 -14.01 -10.85
N CYS A 98 6.91 -12.81 -10.33
CA CYS A 98 7.73 -11.75 -10.91
C CYS A 98 9.18 -11.87 -10.46
N ASN A 99 10.08 -11.39 -11.30
CA ASN A 99 11.50 -11.34 -10.97
C ASN A 99 11.79 -10.30 -9.87
N SER A 100 13.01 -10.32 -9.32
CA SER A 100 13.43 -9.38 -8.29
C SER A 100 13.47 -7.91 -8.74
N ASP A 101 13.50 -7.67 -10.05
CA ASP A 101 13.49 -6.34 -10.68
C ASP A 101 12.09 -5.95 -11.23
N GLU A 102 11.07 -6.74 -10.89
CA GLU A 102 9.70 -6.54 -11.33
C GLU A 102 8.74 -6.32 -10.16
N SER A 103 7.77 -5.44 -10.39
CA SER A 103 6.65 -5.15 -9.49
C SER A 103 5.38 -5.79 -10.04
N CYS A 104 4.45 -6.16 -9.16
CA CYS A 104 3.10 -6.45 -9.61
C CYS A 104 2.49 -5.16 -10.15
N TYR A 105 1.76 -5.24 -11.27
CA TYR A 105 1.02 -4.09 -11.79
C TYR A 105 -0.43 -4.45 -12.11
N VAL A 106 -1.26 -3.40 -12.17
CA VAL A 106 -2.55 -3.36 -12.85
C VAL A 106 -2.63 -2.09 -13.67
N ASP A 107 -2.90 -2.22 -14.97
CA ASP A 107 -3.29 -1.12 -15.84
C ASP A 107 -4.77 -1.18 -16.16
N THR A 108 -5.47 -0.06 -16.17
CA THR A 108 -6.77 0.10 -16.84
C THR A 108 -6.63 0.89 -18.12
N PHE A 109 -7.38 0.50 -19.15
CA PHE A 109 -7.45 1.20 -20.43
C PHE A 109 -8.85 1.10 -21.04
N LEU A 110 -9.20 2.08 -21.86
CA LEU A 110 -10.45 2.12 -22.62
C LEU A 110 -10.26 1.38 -23.95
N ASP A 111 -11.10 0.39 -24.22
CA ASP A 111 -11.16 -0.31 -25.49
C ASP A 111 -11.95 0.53 -26.53
N GLY A 112 -11.79 0.22 -27.81
CA GLY A 112 -12.39 1.00 -28.91
C GLY A 112 -13.93 1.02 -28.91
N ASP A 113 -14.55 0.08 -28.18
CA ASP A 113 -16.00 -0.03 -27.98
C ASP A 113 -16.51 0.74 -26.73
N GLY A 114 -15.62 1.44 -26.02
CA GLY A 114 -15.94 2.16 -24.79
C GLY A 114 -15.93 1.30 -23.52
N SER A 115 -15.62 0.00 -23.63
CA SER A 115 -15.48 -0.87 -22.45
C SER A 115 -14.13 -0.67 -21.75
N ILE A 116 -14.13 -0.72 -20.42
CA ILE A 116 -12.91 -0.68 -19.62
C ILE A 116 -12.32 -2.08 -19.52
N ARG A 117 -11.05 -2.21 -19.87
CA ARG A 117 -10.27 -3.44 -19.78
C ARG A 117 -9.10 -3.21 -18.84
N TYR A 118 -8.60 -4.28 -18.24
CA TYR A 118 -7.39 -4.20 -17.45
C TYR A 118 -6.36 -5.29 -17.77
N HIS A 119 -5.11 -4.93 -17.58
CA HIS A 119 -3.94 -5.79 -17.65
C HIS A 119 -3.33 -5.92 -16.27
N ALA A 120 -3.08 -7.15 -15.82
CA ALA A 120 -2.36 -7.38 -14.58
C ALA A 120 -1.21 -8.36 -14.83
N GLY A 121 -0.15 -8.24 -14.05
CA GLY A 121 0.98 -9.16 -14.10
C GLY A 121 2.26 -8.56 -13.52
N CYS A 122 3.39 -8.91 -14.12
CA CYS A 122 4.71 -8.40 -13.76
C CYS A 122 5.16 -7.29 -14.72
N ARG A 123 5.74 -6.22 -14.17
CA ARG A 123 6.34 -5.14 -14.95
C ARG A 123 7.65 -4.73 -14.29
N GLN A 124 8.67 -4.44 -15.08
CA GLN A 124 9.93 -3.87 -14.56
C GLN A 124 9.63 -2.67 -13.67
N SER A 125 10.19 -2.66 -12.46
CA SER A 125 9.92 -1.61 -11.49
C SER A 125 10.30 -0.21 -12.02
N SER A 126 11.29 -0.11 -12.92
CA SER A 126 11.66 1.14 -13.61
C SER A 126 10.57 1.68 -14.56
N ASN A 127 9.72 0.79 -15.08
CA ASN A 127 8.62 1.13 -15.99
C ASN A 127 7.28 1.22 -15.25
N CYS A 128 7.29 1.03 -13.93
CA CYS A 128 6.15 1.32 -13.08
C CYS A 128 6.15 2.82 -12.72
N MET A 129 5.57 3.64 -13.59
CA MET A 129 5.25 5.03 -13.25
C MET A 129 3.77 5.17 -12.96
N PRO A 130 3.37 5.93 -11.92
CA PRO A 130 2.00 5.91 -11.44
C PRO A 130 0.96 6.41 -12.46
N TYR A 131 1.31 7.22 -13.46
CA TYR A 131 0.36 7.70 -14.47
C TYR A 131 1.08 8.13 -15.75
N THR A 132 0.59 7.67 -16.92
CA THR A 132 0.90 8.27 -18.22
C THR A 132 -0.34 8.28 -19.10
N GLY A 133 -1.02 9.44 -19.21
CA GLY A 133 -2.19 9.61 -20.07
C GLY A 133 -3.47 8.93 -19.55
N ASP A 134 -4.27 8.33 -20.45
CA ASP A 134 -5.59 7.72 -20.18
C ASP A 134 -5.52 6.38 -19.40
N ASN A 135 -4.32 5.94 -18.99
CA ASN A 135 -4.10 4.67 -18.31
C ASN A 135 -3.68 4.90 -16.85
N CYS A 136 -4.46 4.37 -15.90
CA CYS A 136 -4.04 4.26 -14.52
C CYS A 136 -3.15 3.03 -14.36
N THR A 137 -1.91 3.22 -13.89
CA THR A 137 -1.01 2.11 -13.55
C THR A 137 -0.83 2.08 -12.04
N HIS A 138 -1.38 1.06 -11.38
CA HIS A 138 -1.05 0.76 -9.99
C HIS A 138 0.05 -0.29 -9.96
N CYS A 139 1.07 -0.08 -9.14
CA CYS A 139 2.02 -1.15 -8.84
C CYS A 139 2.30 -1.24 -7.36
N CYS A 140 2.80 -2.41 -6.99
CA CYS A 140 3.04 -2.79 -5.64
C CYS A 140 4.02 -3.98 -5.61
N ASP A 141 4.73 -4.12 -4.48
CA ASP A 141 5.86 -5.03 -4.34
C ASP A 141 5.62 -6.09 -3.25
N THR A 142 4.36 -6.41 -2.97
CA THR A 142 3.97 -7.47 -2.03
C THR A 142 3.21 -8.58 -2.75
N ASP A 143 3.24 -9.79 -2.22
CA ASP A 143 2.50 -10.91 -2.80
C ASP A 143 1.02 -10.57 -2.93
N TYR A 144 0.47 -10.85 -4.11
CA TYR A 144 -0.92 -10.64 -4.48
C TYR A 144 -1.40 -9.20 -4.26
N CYS A 145 -0.51 -8.22 -4.29
CA CYS A 145 -0.90 -6.84 -4.04
C CYS A 145 -1.69 -6.22 -5.20
N ASN A 146 -1.60 -6.84 -6.38
CA ASN A 146 -2.43 -6.53 -7.54
C ASN A 146 -3.69 -7.40 -7.60
N ASP A 147 -4.01 -8.10 -6.50
CA ASP A 147 -5.35 -8.60 -6.27
C ASP A 147 -6.30 -7.41 -6.25
N ASN A 148 -7.48 -7.58 -6.82
CA ASN A 148 -8.51 -6.55 -6.95
C ASN A 148 -8.22 -5.50 -8.03
N GLY A 149 -8.50 -5.87 -9.28
CA GLY A 149 -8.37 -5.00 -10.45
C GLY A 149 -8.82 -3.56 -10.19
N CYS A 150 -7.91 -2.60 -10.38
CA CYS A 150 -8.12 -1.14 -10.36
C CYS A 150 -9.32 -0.58 -9.57
N GLY A 151 -9.49 -1.06 -8.34
CA GLY A 151 -10.58 -0.68 -7.46
C GLY A 151 -11.58 -1.81 -7.31
N LEU A 152 -11.46 -2.61 -6.23
CA LEU A 152 -12.58 -3.28 -5.55
C LEU A 152 -12.04 -3.91 -4.24
N THR A 153 -12.17 -3.17 -3.14
CA THR A 153 -12.20 -3.69 -1.76
C THR A 153 -10.96 -4.43 -1.21
N GLY A 154 -10.03 -3.65 -0.66
CA GLY A 154 -9.56 -3.83 0.72
C GLY A 154 -8.48 -4.87 1.01
N TYR A 155 -7.20 -4.46 0.93
CA TYR A 155 -6.17 -4.86 1.92
C TYR A 155 -4.93 -3.93 1.94
N HIS A 156 -5.15 -2.63 1.71
CA HIS A 156 -4.35 -1.55 2.29
C HIS A 156 -5.35 -0.57 2.91
N PRO A 157 -5.02 0.15 4.02
CA PRO A 157 -5.99 1.02 4.67
C PRO A 157 -6.46 2.06 3.65
N ALA A 158 -7.72 1.93 3.22
CA ALA A 158 -8.43 2.81 2.28
C ALA A 158 -8.58 4.25 2.79
N SER A 159 -7.85 4.63 3.84
CA SER A 159 -7.87 5.93 4.49
C SER A 159 -6.84 6.92 3.95
N GLN A 160 -5.96 6.53 3.02
CA GLN A 160 -4.90 7.40 2.49
C GLN A 160 -4.92 7.65 0.98
N ARG A 161 -5.89 7.12 0.23
CA ARG A 161 -6.06 7.40 -1.21
C ARG A 161 -7.53 7.72 -1.49
N GLY A 162 -7.78 8.77 -2.29
CA GLY A 162 -9.12 9.10 -2.76
C GLY A 162 -9.57 8.20 -3.91
N PRO A 163 -10.82 8.33 -4.40
CA PRO A 163 -11.25 7.61 -5.59
C PRO A 163 -10.57 8.15 -6.86
N ILE A 164 -10.50 7.33 -7.90
CA ILE A 164 -10.24 7.75 -9.27
C ILE A 164 -11.57 8.20 -9.87
N CYS A 165 -11.64 9.36 -10.51
CA CYS A 165 -12.88 9.89 -11.07
C CYS A 165 -12.70 10.30 -12.52
N PHE A 166 -13.79 10.30 -13.28
CA PHE A 166 -13.83 11.03 -14.54
C PHE A 166 -13.70 12.53 -14.26
N ASP A 167 -12.86 13.21 -15.05
CA ASP A 167 -12.52 14.63 -14.92
C ASP A 167 -12.68 15.32 -16.27
N CYS A 168 -13.89 15.82 -16.53
CA CYS A 168 -14.30 16.36 -17.81
C CYS A 168 -15.14 17.60 -17.61
N ASP A 169 -14.93 18.60 -18.45
CA ASP A 169 -15.65 19.86 -18.44
C ASP A 169 -16.53 20.01 -19.69
N ASP A 170 -17.73 20.57 -19.49
CA ASP A 170 -18.66 21.02 -20.53
C ASP A 170 -19.10 19.95 -21.55
N MET A 171 -19.39 18.73 -21.07
CA MET A 171 -19.75 17.59 -21.90
C MET A 171 -21.27 17.47 -22.08
N THR A 172 -21.76 17.33 -23.31
CA THR A 172 -23.19 17.04 -23.57
C THR A 172 -23.59 15.60 -23.26
N ASP A 173 -22.61 14.69 -23.23
CA ASP A 173 -22.76 13.28 -22.91
C ASP A 173 -21.48 12.77 -22.24
N MET A 174 -21.62 12.41 -20.97
CA MET A 174 -20.52 11.94 -20.11
C MET A 174 -19.90 10.62 -20.58
N THR A 175 -20.58 9.84 -21.43
CA THR A 175 -20.02 8.58 -21.97
C THR A 175 -18.83 8.80 -22.90
N PHE A 176 -18.64 10.02 -23.43
CA PHE A 176 -17.47 10.39 -24.23
C PHE A 176 -16.31 10.93 -23.39
N CYS A 177 -16.49 11.07 -22.07
CA CYS A 177 -15.42 11.49 -21.18
C CYS A 177 -14.36 10.40 -21.10
N LYS A 178 -13.14 10.72 -21.54
CA LYS A 178 -11.98 9.81 -21.48
C LYS A 178 -10.92 10.25 -20.48
N GLN A 179 -11.07 11.44 -19.93
CA GLN A 179 -10.14 11.99 -18.95
C GLN A 179 -10.50 11.46 -17.56
N ILE A 180 -9.49 10.97 -16.86
CA ILE A 180 -9.59 10.41 -15.51
C ILE A 180 -8.56 11.08 -14.62
N THR A 181 -8.89 11.23 -13.35
CA THR A 181 -8.03 11.90 -12.37
C THR A 181 -8.08 11.18 -11.04
N GLN A 182 -6.97 11.22 -10.30
CA GLN A 182 -6.87 10.64 -8.96
C GLN A 182 -7.22 11.70 -7.92
N CYS A 183 -8.32 11.52 -7.20
CA CYS A 183 -8.71 12.44 -6.14
C CYS A 183 -7.87 12.27 -4.87
N ALA A 184 -7.83 13.32 -4.06
CA ALA A 184 -7.25 13.28 -2.73
C ALA A 184 -8.09 12.40 -1.77
N PRO A 185 -7.51 11.91 -0.66
CA PRO A 185 -8.20 11.00 0.27
C PRO A 185 -9.48 11.57 0.88
N ASP A 186 -9.52 12.89 1.04
CA ASP A 186 -10.63 13.69 1.52
C ASP A 186 -11.59 14.15 0.41
N GLU A 187 -11.41 13.67 -0.82
CA GLU A 187 -12.26 13.96 -1.98
C GLU A 187 -13.07 12.76 -2.44
N MET A 188 -14.08 13.01 -3.28
CA MET A 188 -14.98 12.05 -3.90
C MET A 188 -15.30 12.43 -5.35
N CYS A 189 -15.83 11.50 -6.14
CA CYS A 189 -16.27 11.79 -7.50
C CYS A 189 -17.59 12.55 -7.50
N THR A 190 -17.74 13.50 -8.43
CA THR A 190 -19.00 14.22 -8.63
C THR A 190 -19.32 14.41 -10.11
N VAL A 191 -20.60 14.65 -10.39
CA VAL A 191 -21.12 15.16 -11.66
C VAL A 191 -22.05 16.33 -11.41
N TYR A 192 -21.78 17.46 -12.07
CA TYR A 192 -22.62 18.63 -12.11
C TYR A 192 -23.33 18.73 -13.45
N GLY A 193 -24.62 19.03 -13.42
CA GLY A 193 -25.37 19.46 -14.60
C GLY A 193 -25.48 20.98 -14.65
N SER A 194 -25.31 21.56 -15.82
CA SER A 194 -25.63 22.96 -16.11
C SER A 194 -27.06 23.09 -16.66
N PRO A 195 -27.67 24.29 -16.63
CA PRO A 195 -29.00 24.51 -17.21
C PRO A 195 -28.98 24.40 -18.74
N SER A 196 -27.80 24.51 -19.36
CA SER A 196 -27.61 24.28 -20.80
C SER A 196 -27.50 22.79 -21.14
N MET A 197 -27.76 21.88 -20.19
CA MET A 197 -27.64 20.42 -20.34
C MET A 197 -26.23 19.93 -20.64
N ASN A 198 -25.21 20.65 -20.17
CA ASN A 198 -23.83 20.18 -20.18
C ASN A 198 -23.47 19.63 -18.80
N TYR A 199 -22.52 18.71 -18.77
CA TYR A 199 -22.08 18.01 -17.59
C TYR A 199 -20.60 18.26 -17.35
N ASP A 200 -20.28 18.56 -16.09
CA ASP A 200 -18.91 18.56 -15.60
C ASP A 200 -18.74 17.42 -14.62
N SER A 201 -17.60 16.76 -14.63
CA SER A 201 -17.23 15.74 -13.66
C SER A 201 -15.83 16.03 -13.15
N LYS A 202 -15.62 15.86 -11.84
CA LYS A 202 -14.33 16.14 -11.19
C LYS A 202 -14.25 15.52 -9.80
N CYS A 203 -13.12 15.72 -9.14
CA CYS A 203 -12.98 15.53 -7.70
C CYS A 203 -13.62 16.70 -6.94
N ILE A 204 -14.30 16.38 -5.84
CA ILE A 204 -14.79 17.36 -4.87
C ILE A 204 -14.47 16.91 -3.45
N SER A 205 -14.14 17.86 -2.56
CA SER A 205 -14.02 17.60 -1.12
C SER A 205 -15.29 16.97 -0.55
N LYS A 206 -15.12 15.95 0.30
CA LYS A 206 -16.18 15.28 1.04
C LYS A 206 -16.94 16.23 1.99
N ASP A 207 -16.27 17.27 2.46
CA ASP A 207 -16.85 18.25 3.38
C ASP A 207 -17.86 19.19 2.70
N ASN A 208 -17.84 19.28 1.36
CA ASN A 208 -18.77 20.10 0.59
C ASN A 208 -20.18 19.45 0.45
N GLN A 209 -20.46 18.33 1.13
CA GLN A 209 -21.74 17.59 1.19
C GLN A 209 -22.44 17.31 -0.15
N CYS A 210 -21.74 17.47 -1.28
CA CYS A 210 -22.36 17.50 -2.60
C CYS A 210 -23.47 18.53 -2.75
N ASP A 211 -23.34 19.64 -2.03
CA ASP A 211 -24.19 20.80 -2.20
C ASP A 211 -23.88 21.44 -3.57
N ALA A 212 -24.93 21.76 -4.32
CA ALA A 212 -24.82 22.50 -5.56
C ALA A 212 -24.08 23.82 -5.28
N GLN A 213 -22.80 23.90 -5.69
CA GLN A 213 -21.99 25.07 -5.39
C GLN A 213 -22.59 26.28 -6.11
N GLY A 214 -22.94 27.30 -5.31
CA GLY A 214 -23.61 28.53 -5.72
C GLY A 214 -23.16 29.04 -7.08
N GLY A 215 -24.07 28.89 -8.03
CA GLY A 215 -23.89 29.08 -9.46
C GLY A 215 -25.02 28.30 -10.13
N ASN A 216 -25.35 28.59 -11.39
CA ASN A 216 -26.43 27.93 -12.11
C ASN A 216 -26.24 26.40 -12.30
N ARG A 217 -25.26 25.76 -11.66
CA ARG A 217 -24.96 24.33 -11.76
C ARG A 217 -25.64 23.57 -10.62
N PHE A 218 -26.28 22.45 -10.94
CA PHE A 218 -26.90 21.55 -9.95
C PHE A 218 -26.04 20.29 -9.82
N CYS A 219 -25.66 19.91 -8.61
CA CYS A 219 -24.99 18.64 -8.34
C CYS A 219 -25.98 17.50 -8.59
N GLN A 220 -25.69 16.64 -9.57
CA GLN A 220 -26.59 15.56 -9.96
C GLN A 220 -26.24 14.25 -9.25
N PHE A 221 -24.95 14.02 -8.98
CA PHE A 221 -24.48 12.78 -8.37
C PHE A 221 -23.13 12.94 -7.69
N CYS A 222 -22.93 12.16 -6.63
CA CYS A 222 -21.65 12.02 -5.94
C CYS A 222 -21.45 10.60 -5.44
N CYS A 223 -20.20 10.16 -5.40
CA CYS A 223 -19.87 8.80 -5.04
C CYS A 223 -18.40 8.66 -4.66
N ILE A 224 -18.11 7.70 -3.78
CA ILE A 224 -16.79 7.52 -3.15
C ILE A 224 -15.99 6.34 -3.73
N HIS A 225 -16.51 5.72 -4.77
CA HIS A 225 -15.88 4.57 -5.42
C HIS A 225 -15.15 5.03 -6.69
N ASP A 226 -14.19 4.25 -7.14
CA ASP A 226 -13.51 4.57 -8.39
C ASP A 226 -14.50 4.57 -9.55
N MET A 227 -14.41 5.60 -10.38
CA MET A 227 -15.08 5.76 -11.68
C MET A 227 -16.62 5.68 -11.61
N CYS A 228 -17.19 5.85 -10.42
CA CYS A 228 -18.63 5.78 -10.20
C CYS A 228 -19.42 6.89 -10.89
N ASN A 229 -18.74 7.94 -11.38
CA ASN A 229 -19.33 9.04 -12.15
C ASN A 229 -19.38 8.81 -13.67
N GLN A 230 -19.02 7.62 -14.18
CA GLN A 230 -18.95 7.29 -15.61
C GLN A 230 -20.29 7.38 -16.37
N ASN A 231 -21.38 6.94 -15.72
CA ASN A 231 -22.66 6.66 -16.40
C ASN A 231 -23.77 7.64 -16.02
N CYS A 232 -23.44 8.87 -15.63
CA CYS A 232 -24.44 9.91 -15.44
C CYS A 232 -24.94 10.39 -16.81
N THR A 233 -25.93 9.69 -17.36
CA THR A 233 -26.59 10.03 -18.62
C THR A 233 -27.96 10.67 -18.39
N LYS A 234 -28.38 11.45 -19.38
CA LYS A 234 -29.69 12.09 -19.50
C LYS A 234 -30.84 11.08 -19.29
N HIS A 235 -31.68 11.28 -18.27
CA HIS A 235 -33.00 10.66 -18.18
C HIS A 235 -34.08 11.72 -18.37
#